data_AF-A0A8E4BCX3-F1
#
_entry.id   AF-A0A8E4BCX3-F1
#
_cell.length_a   1.000
_cell.length_b   1.000
_cell.length_c   1.000
_cell.angle_alpha   90.00
_cell.angle_beta   90.00
_cell.angle_gamma   90.00
#
_symmetry.space_group_name_H-M   'P 1'
#
loop_
_entity.id
_entity.type
_entity.pdbx_description
1 polymer ?
#
loop_
_entity_poly.entity_id
_entity_poly.type
_entity_poly.pdbx_seq_one_letter_code
_entity_poly.pdbx_strand_id
1 'polypeptide(L)'
;MNKATQTCGLKRDTTPCFGARLVQEGHRLHFLADRAGFTGTFSVIQARYLDEAFPHFVAHLELRLLSGELNPRYAHCVTLYRNELTCEADTLGSHGYVYIAIYPSNQVKD
;
A
#
# COMPACT_ATOMS: atom_id res chain seq x y z
N MET A 1 -1.37 9.00 28.01
CA MET A 1 -0.53 8.28 27.03
C MET A 1 -1.12 8.53 25.65
N ASN A 2 -0.47 9.35 24.84
CA ASN A 2 -0.97 9.76 23.52
C ASN A 2 -1.10 8.50 22.65
N LYS A 3 -2.32 8.09 22.32
CA LYS A 3 -2.55 7.11 21.27
C LYS A 3 -2.21 7.77 19.94
N ALA A 4 -0.92 7.79 19.61
CA ALA A 4 -0.50 7.88 18.23
C ALA A 4 -1.20 6.72 17.53
N THR A 5 -2.19 7.01 16.71
CA THR A 5 -2.84 6.06 15.80
C THR A 5 -1.70 5.31 15.11
N GLN A 6 -1.51 4.04 15.48
CA GLN A 6 -0.56 3.17 14.80
C GLN A 6 -1.08 3.04 13.37
N THR A 7 -0.59 3.89 12.47
CA THR A 7 -0.88 3.78 11.05
C THR A 7 -0.29 2.44 10.62
N CYS A 8 -1.18 1.52 10.27
CA CYS A 8 -0.78 0.15 9.95
C CYS A 8 -0.08 0.05 8.60
N GLY A 9 0.10 1.13 7.83
CA GLY A 9 0.79 1.14 6.54
C GLY A 9 1.92 2.16 6.45
N LEU A 10 2.36 2.48 5.22
CA LEU A 10 3.32 3.56 4.99
C LEU A 10 2.71 4.90 5.43
N LYS A 11 3.47 5.70 6.18
CA LYS A 11 3.02 7.04 6.57
C LYS A 11 3.13 7.98 5.37
N ARG A 12 1.99 8.55 4.97
CA ARG A 12 1.92 9.62 3.97
C ARG A 12 0.98 10.71 4.47
N ASP A 13 1.34 11.95 4.19
CA ASP A 13 0.54 13.14 4.55
C ASP A 13 -0.60 13.41 3.55
N THR A 14 -0.77 12.54 2.56
CA THR A 14 -1.83 12.62 1.55
C THR A 14 -3.17 12.17 2.13
N THR A 15 -4.24 12.92 1.81
CA THR A 15 -5.62 12.61 2.20
C THR A 15 -6.54 12.78 0.99
N PRO A 16 -7.42 11.81 0.66
CA PRO A 16 -7.63 10.54 1.35
C PRO A 16 -6.53 9.51 1.06
N CYS A 17 -6.28 8.61 2.01
CA CYS A 17 -5.28 7.55 1.89
C CYS A 17 -5.74 6.27 2.59
N PHE A 18 -5.48 5.13 1.95
CA PHE A 18 -5.65 3.80 2.52
C PHE A 18 -4.26 3.21 2.80
N GLY A 19 -3.99 2.84 4.05
CA GLY A 19 -2.74 2.22 4.45
C GLY A 19 -2.95 0.80 4.98
N ALA A 20 -2.05 -0.11 4.65
CA ALA A 20 -2.08 -1.47 5.19
C ALA A 20 -0.68 -2.05 5.39
N ARG A 21 -0.58 -3.05 6.29
CA ARG A 21 0.60 -3.90 6.46
C ARG A 21 0.24 -5.32 6.05
N LEU A 22 0.70 -5.69 4.86
CA LEU A 22 0.53 -7.01 4.28
C LEU A 22 1.52 -7.98 4.92
N VAL A 23 1.08 -9.19 5.23
CA VAL A 23 1.95 -10.27 5.73
C VAL A 23 2.60 -10.95 4.55
N GLN A 24 3.91 -11.08 4.58
CA GLN A 24 4.68 -11.74 3.55
C GLN A 24 4.95 -13.20 3.92
N GLU A 25 4.59 -14.13 3.03
CA GLU A 25 4.97 -15.55 3.11
C GLU A 25 5.69 -15.94 1.80
N GLY A 26 7.02 -16.05 1.85
CA GLY A 26 7.83 -16.17 0.64
C GLY A 26 7.64 -14.94 -0.26
N HIS A 27 7.06 -15.11 -1.46
CA HIS A 27 6.71 -13.99 -2.35
C HIS A 27 5.22 -13.66 -2.32
N ARG A 28 4.42 -14.34 -1.50
CA ARG A 28 2.98 -14.11 -1.38
C ARG A 28 2.68 -13.04 -0.34
N LEU A 29 1.61 -12.28 -0.59
CA LEU A 29 1.17 -11.20 0.27
C LEU A 29 -0.27 -11.42 0.75
N HIS A 30 -0.44 -11.41 2.06
CA HIS A 30 -1.72 -11.62 2.71
C HIS A 30 -2.24 -10.32 3.31
N PHE A 31 -3.43 -9.92 2.88
CA PHE A 31 -4.14 -8.78 3.44
C PHE A 31 -4.86 -9.18 4.73
N LEU A 32 -4.69 -8.37 5.77
CA LEU A 32 -5.41 -8.51 7.03
C LEU A 32 -6.09 -7.17 7.38
N ALA A 33 -7.41 -7.20 7.50
CA ALA A 33 -8.21 -5.98 7.71
C ALA A 33 -7.93 -5.28 9.04
N ASP A 34 -7.52 -6.03 10.08
CA ASP A 34 -7.10 -5.47 11.38
C ASP A 34 -5.75 -4.73 11.31
N ARG A 35 -5.02 -4.88 10.20
CA ARG A 35 -3.76 -4.19 9.89
C ARG A 35 -3.92 -3.21 8.74
N ALA A 36 -5.12 -2.69 8.56
CA ALA A 36 -5.43 -1.69 7.55
C ALA A 36 -6.20 -0.54 8.17
N GLY A 37 -6.15 0.62 7.52
CA GLY A 37 -6.86 1.79 7.96
C GLY A 37 -6.96 2.85 6.88
N PHE A 38 -7.91 3.75 7.06
CA PHE A 38 -8.13 4.90 6.21
C PHE A 38 -7.77 6.19 6.95
N THR A 39 -7.16 7.11 6.22
CA THR A 39 -6.98 8.51 6.61
C THR A 39 -7.83 9.36 5.67
N GLY A 40 -8.78 10.12 6.23
CA GLY A 40 -9.80 10.84 5.44
C GLY A 40 -10.84 9.92 4.81
N THR A 41 -11.60 10.46 3.85
CA THR A 41 -12.73 9.76 3.22
C THR A 41 -12.55 9.72 1.71
N PHE A 42 -12.59 8.53 1.13
CA PHE A 42 -12.65 8.34 -0.32
C PHE A 42 -14.08 8.63 -0.81
N SER A 43 -14.21 9.24 -1.99
CA SER A 43 -15.52 9.33 -2.65
C SER A 43 -16.00 7.95 -3.09
N VAL A 44 -17.30 7.80 -3.39
CA VAL A 44 -17.86 6.51 -3.86
C VAL A 44 -17.15 5.99 -5.11
N ILE A 45 -16.77 6.89 -6.03
CA ILE A 45 -16.03 6.51 -7.24
C ILE A 45 -14.62 6.06 -6.89
N GLN A 46 -13.91 6.79 -6.03
CA GLN A 46 -12.55 6.43 -5.65
C GLN A 46 -12.50 5.14 -4.82
N ALA A 47 -13.52 4.87 -3.99
CA ALA A 47 -13.65 3.61 -3.27
C ALA A 47 -13.79 2.42 -4.24
N ARG A 48 -14.62 2.55 -5.28
CA ARG A 48 -14.72 1.52 -6.33
C ARG A 48 -13.39 1.30 -7.06
N TYR A 49 -12.69 2.39 -7.39
CA TYR A 49 -11.36 2.28 -7.99
C TYR A 49 -10.36 1.59 -7.07
N LEU A 50 -10.44 1.83 -5.77
CA LEU A 50 -9.60 1.14 -4.78
C LEU A 50 -9.90 -0.35 -4.74
N ASP A 51 -11.18 -0.74 -4.68
CA ASP A 51 -11.62 -2.14 -4.67
C ASP A 51 -11.14 -2.88 -5.92
N GLU A 52 -11.24 -2.25 -7.10
CA GLU A 52 -10.77 -2.81 -8.37
C GLU A 52 -9.24 -2.84 -8.50
N ALA A 53 -8.54 -1.85 -7.95
CA ALA A 53 -7.09 -1.72 -8.06
C ALA A 53 -6.33 -2.59 -7.07
N PHE A 54 -6.88 -2.79 -5.87
CA PHE A 54 -6.17 -3.41 -4.75
C PHE A 54 -5.60 -4.81 -5.07
N PRO A 55 -6.37 -5.78 -5.61
CA PRO A 55 -5.82 -7.09 -5.96
C PRO A 55 -4.68 -7.02 -6.97
N HIS A 56 -4.70 -6.04 -7.88
CA HIS A 56 -3.66 -5.86 -8.89
C HIS A 56 -2.39 -5.23 -8.34
N PHE A 57 -2.52 -4.34 -7.35
CA PHE A 57 -1.36 -3.85 -6.60
C PHE A 57 -0.72 -5.00 -5.83
N VAL A 58 -1.51 -5.80 -5.10
CA VAL A 58 -0.98 -6.97 -4.37
C VAL A 58 -0.23 -7.90 -5.32
N ALA A 59 -0.84 -8.31 -6.43
CA ALA A 59 -0.20 -9.18 -7.42
C ALA A 59 1.09 -8.58 -8.00
N HIS A 60 1.14 -7.27 -8.29
CA HIS A 60 2.37 -6.62 -8.74
C HIS A 60 3.45 -6.63 -7.67
N LEU A 61 3.10 -6.38 -6.41
CA LEU A 61 4.06 -6.40 -5.30
C LEU A 61 4.62 -7.80 -5.07
N GLU A 62 3.81 -8.86 -5.22
CA GLU A 62 4.29 -10.25 -5.22
C GLU A 62 5.30 -10.51 -6.35
N LEU A 63 5.06 -9.98 -7.55
CA LEU A 63 6.02 -10.05 -8.66
C LEU A 63 7.31 -9.27 -8.37
N ARG A 64 7.22 -8.11 -7.69
CA ARG A 64 8.39 -7.33 -7.27
C ARG A 64 9.20 -8.05 -6.18
N LEU A 65 8.54 -8.80 -5.30
CA LEU A 65 9.22 -9.68 -4.34
C LEU A 65 9.94 -10.82 -5.06
N LEU A 66 9.27 -11.44 -6.02
CA LEU A 66 9.84 -12.52 -6.83
C LEU A 66 11.06 -12.06 -7.65
N SER A 67 11.01 -10.86 -8.23
CA SER A 67 12.13 -10.29 -8.98
C SER A 67 13.27 -9.77 -8.09
N GLY A 68 13.01 -9.58 -6.79
CA GLY A 68 13.95 -9.00 -5.83
C GLY A 68 14.00 -7.46 -5.85
N GLU A 69 13.16 -6.80 -6.65
CA GLU A 69 13.03 -5.33 -6.65
C GLU A 69 12.48 -4.83 -5.32
N LEU A 70 11.50 -5.54 -4.75
CA LEU A 70 11.19 -5.45 -3.33
C LEU A 70 11.98 -6.52 -2.58
N ASN A 71 12.86 -6.07 -1.70
CA ASN A 71 13.68 -6.95 -0.89
C ASN A 71 13.25 -6.90 0.58
N PRO A 72 12.91 -8.04 1.23
CA PRO A 72 12.48 -8.07 2.63
C PRO A 72 13.51 -7.53 3.63
N ARG A 73 14.78 -7.43 3.22
CA ARG A 73 15.91 -7.03 4.08
C ARG A 73 16.29 -5.56 3.95
N TYR A 74 15.82 -4.87 2.92
CA TYR A 74 16.23 -3.50 2.64
C TYR A 74 15.00 -2.61 2.46
N ALA A 75 15.03 -1.43 3.08
CA ALA A 75 14.04 -0.41 2.82
C ALA A 75 14.24 0.12 1.39
N HIS A 76 13.21 -0.03 0.57
CA HIS A 76 13.18 0.48 -0.80
C HIS A 76 11.72 0.68 -1.20
N CYS A 77 11.33 1.94 -1.34
CA CYS A 77 9.97 2.29 -1.72
C CYS A 77 9.80 2.12 -3.23
N VAL A 78 8.81 1.32 -3.64
CA VAL A 78 8.36 1.23 -5.02
C VAL A 78 7.02 1.96 -5.16
N THR A 79 6.76 2.48 -6.36
CA THR A 79 5.50 3.19 -6.68
C THR A 79 4.83 2.51 -7.87
N LEU A 80 3.54 2.23 -7.74
CA LEU A 80 2.67 1.63 -8.74
C LEU A 80 1.50 2.57 -9.03
N TYR A 81 0.93 2.48 -10.22
CA TYR A 81 -0.20 3.32 -10.65
C TYR A 81 -1.30 2.46 -11.25
N ARG A 82 -2.56 2.71 -10.87
CA ARG A 82 -3.73 2.07 -11.47
C ARG A 82 -5.01 2.82 -11.11
N ASN A 83 -5.96 2.93 -12.04
CA ASN A 83 -7.28 3.53 -11.81
C ASN A 83 -7.23 4.91 -11.13
N GLU A 84 -6.34 5.81 -11.57
CA GLU A 84 -6.13 7.13 -10.94
C GLU A 84 -5.69 7.05 -9.47
N LEU A 85 -5.13 5.91 -9.05
CA LEU A 85 -4.55 5.71 -7.74
C LEU A 85 -3.05 5.46 -7.86
N THR A 86 -2.34 6.00 -6.90
CA THR A 86 -0.93 5.73 -6.64
C THR A 86 -0.86 4.76 -5.46
N CYS A 87 -0.11 3.67 -5.61
CA CYS A 87 0.24 2.76 -4.52
C CYS A 87 1.74 2.82 -4.29
N GLU A 88 2.15 3.26 -3.11
CA GLU A 88 3.52 3.16 -2.64
C GLU A 88 3.67 1.97 -1.72
N ALA A 89 4.77 1.25 -1.83
CA ALA A 89 5.04 0.06 -1.03
C ALA A 89 6.51 -0.05 -0.63
N ASP A 90 6.76 -0.48 0.60
CA ASP A 90 8.12 -0.70 1.12
C ASP A 90 8.11 -1.86 2.12
N THR A 91 9.17 -2.67 2.15
CA THR A 91 9.34 -3.73 3.17
C THR A 91 9.84 -3.18 4.49
N LEU A 92 10.48 -2.00 4.48
CA LEU A 92 11.19 -1.37 5.58
C LEU A 92 12.22 -2.30 6.25
N GLY A 93 12.76 -3.28 5.50
CA GLY A 93 13.67 -4.28 6.05
C GLY A 93 13.05 -5.16 7.14
N SER A 94 11.72 -5.33 7.12
CA SER A 94 10.97 -5.99 8.20
C SER A 94 11.06 -7.52 8.21
N HIS A 95 11.61 -8.15 7.17
CA HIS A 95 11.72 -9.60 7.01
C HIS A 95 10.40 -10.37 6.94
N GLY A 96 9.24 -9.71 6.93
CA GLY A 96 7.95 -10.40 6.90
C GLY A 96 6.74 -9.53 6.60
N TYR A 97 6.94 -8.25 6.28
CA TYR A 97 5.86 -7.33 5.98
C TYR A 97 6.16 -6.44 4.78
N VAL A 98 5.11 -6.11 4.05
CA VAL A 98 5.08 -5.02 3.08
C VAL A 98 4.09 -3.98 3.56
N TYR A 99 4.57 -2.76 3.75
CA TYR A 99 3.78 -1.60 4.14
C TYR A 99 3.36 -0.89 2.87
N ILE A 100 2.06 -0.60 2.74
CA ILE A 100 1.52 0.10 1.57
C ILE A 100 0.77 1.37 1.97
N ALA A 101 0.72 2.32 1.05
CA ALA A 101 -0.15 3.48 1.06
C ALA A 101 -0.76 3.67 -0.33
N ILE A 102 -2.09 3.73 -0.42
CA ILE A 102 -2.83 3.93 -1.66
C ILE A 102 -3.65 5.21 -1.56
N TYR A 103 -3.49 6.11 -2.53
CA TYR A 103 -4.15 7.41 -2.53
C TYR A 103 -4.43 7.88 -3.97
N PRO A 104 -5.39 8.80 -4.19
CA PRO A 104 -5.63 9.38 -5.51
C PRO A 104 -4.37 9.99 -6.10
N SER A 105 -4.09 9.66 -7.36
CA SER A 105 -2.95 10.23 -8.07
C SER A 105 -3.16 11.72 -8.31
N ASN A 106 -2.11 12.52 -8.09
CA ASN A 106 -2.06 13.93 -8.49
C ASN A 106 -1.67 14.10 -9.97
N GLN A 107 -1.81 13.07 -10.80
CA GLN A 107 -1.50 13.17 -12.22
C GLN A 107 -2.56 14.08 -12.85
N VAL A 108 -2.16 15.31 -13.16
CA VAL A 108 -2.98 16.23 -13.95
C VAL A 108 -3.21 15.54 -15.28
N LYS A 109 -4.48 15.38 -15.66
CA LYS A 109 -4.85 14.98 -17.01
C LYS A 109 -4.58 16.19 -17.90
N ASP A 110 -3.52 16.12 -18.71
CA ASP A 110 -3.30 17.05 -19.81
C ASP A 110 -4.43 16.94 -20.85
#